data_AF-A0A834TX75-F1
#
_entry.id   AF-A0A834TX75-F1
#
_cell.length_a   1.000
_cell.length_b   1.000
_cell.length_c   1.000
_cell.angle_alpha   90.00
_cell.angle_beta   90.00
_cell.angle_gamma   90.00
#
_symmetry.space_group_name_H-M   'P 1'
#
loop_
_entity.id
_entity.type
_entity.pdbx_description
1 polymer ?
#
loop_
_entity_poly.entity_id
_entity_poly.type
_entity_poly.pdbx_seq_one_letter_code
_entity_poly.pdbx_strand_id
1 'polypeptide(L)'
;MSSGRGKAKEEEQDGASVHSPCKAPPSSASSLHKEPSQVELELRLLQAFEIYPPKKLKGIHRHFILYGLMEYLRKSFGRHFSSEEVLQLLDRFYNLEMLKADDEDMELLNHEQDFCLPPSYHIKDESD
;
A
#
# COMPACT_ATOMS: atom_id res chain seq x y z
N MET A 1 25.54 58.69 64.11
CA MET A 1 26.17 59.31 62.92
C MET A 1 26.99 58.25 62.21
N SER A 2 27.01 58.31 60.88
CA SER A 2 27.76 57.45 59.93
C SER A 2 27.21 56.02 59.77
N SER A 3 26.58 55.62 58.66
CA SER A 3 27.03 55.71 57.25
C SER A 3 28.41 55.05 57.14
N GLY A 4 28.56 53.83 56.62
CA GLY A 4 28.18 53.41 55.28
C GLY A 4 29.43 53.41 54.40
N ARG A 5 29.59 52.36 53.59
CA ARG A 5 30.31 52.31 52.29
C ARG A 5 31.76 51.81 52.25
N GLY A 6 31.95 50.84 51.34
CA GLY A 6 33.12 50.69 50.47
C GLY A 6 33.87 49.36 50.67
N LYS A 7 34.25 48.60 49.65
CA LYS A 7 34.11 48.71 48.20
C LYS A 7 34.54 47.35 47.63
N ALA A 8 33.74 46.76 46.75
CA ALA A 8 34.22 45.74 45.83
C ALA A 8 35.18 46.40 44.82
N LYS A 9 36.24 45.68 44.45
CA LYS A 9 36.98 45.82 43.18
C LYS A 9 36.78 44.47 42.48
N GLU A 10 35.98 44.41 41.43
CA GLU A 10 36.41 44.53 40.02
C GLU A 10 37.36 43.40 39.62
N GLU A 11 36.81 42.39 38.94
CA GLU A 11 37.28 42.09 37.59
C GLU A 11 36.07 41.79 36.71
N GLU A 12 35.92 42.62 35.67
CA GLU A 12 35.05 42.44 34.52
C GLU A 12 35.35 41.10 33.85
N GLN A 13 34.32 40.28 33.62
CA GLN A 13 34.07 39.83 32.26
C GLN A 13 32.61 40.06 31.92
N ASP A 14 32.48 40.97 30.97
CA ASP A 14 31.31 41.41 30.21
C ASP A 14 30.59 40.26 29.50
N GLY A 15 29.30 40.48 29.23
CA GLY A 15 28.56 39.72 28.24
C GLY A 15 27.46 38.81 28.79
N ALA A 16 26.33 39.41 29.17
CA ALA A 16 24.97 39.14 28.67
C ALA A 16 24.68 37.71 28.13
N SER A 17 23.56 37.03 28.36
CA SER A 17 22.26 37.36 28.90
C SER A 17 21.47 36.05 28.85
N VAL A 18 20.69 35.79 29.90
CA VAL A 18 19.39 35.08 29.95
C VAL A 18 19.12 33.89 29.00
N HIS A 19 18.82 32.75 29.64
CA HIS A 19 17.69 31.89 29.33
C HIS A 19 17.39 31.74 27.83
N SER A 20 17.91 30.69 27.19
CA SER A 20 17.23 30.14 26.03
C SER A 20 16.12 29.23 26.56
N PRO A 21 14.82 29.59 26.44
CA PRO A 21 13.81 28.56 26.39
C PRO A 21 14.18 27.68 25.21
N CYS A 22 14.51 26.41 25.47
CA CYS A 22 14.50 25.39 24.43
C CYS A 22 13.07 25.35 23.89
N LYS A 23 12.84 26.19 22.88
CA LYS A 23 11.64 26.20 22.07
C LYS A 23 11.69 24.86 21.36
N ALA A 24 10.89 23.91 21.85
CA ALA A 24 10.65 22.68 21.12
C ALA A 24 10.34 23.05 19.66
N PRO A 25 10.86 22.30 18.68
CA PRO A 25 10.54 22.54 17.27
C PRO A 25 9.03 22.72 17.16
N PRO A 26 8.52 23.67 16.36
CA PRO A 26 7.09 23.75 16.15
C PRO A 26 6.63 22.38 15.69
N SER A 27 5.82 21.72 16.54
CA SER A 27 5.03 20.57 16.15
C SER A 27 4.41 20.94 14.83
N SER A 28 4.93 20.35 13.76
CA SER A 28 4.41 20.55 12.43
C SER A 28 3.10 19.80 12.38
N ALA A 29 2.05 20.45 12.87
CA ALA A 29 0.68 20.22 12.44
C ALA A 29 0.60 20.64 10.97
N SER A 30 1.29 19.91 10.10
CA SER A 30 0.91 19.88 8.71
C SER A 30 -0.21 18.85 8.60
N SER A 31 -1.43 19.35 8.45
CA SER A 31 -2.46 18.62 7.71
C SER A 31 -2.11 18.62 6.21
N LEU A 32 -0.83 18.41 5.88
CA LEU A 32 -0.43 18.05 4.52
C LEU A 32 -0.81 16.59 4.38
N HIS A 33 -1.50 16.26 3.31
CA HIS A 33 -1.63 14.89 2.85
C HIS A 33 -0.21 14.30 2.76
N LYS A 34 0.21 13.56 3.79
CA LYS A 34 1.44 12.77 3.74
C LYS A 34 1.11 11.62 2.81
N GLU A 35 1.52 11.74 1.56
CA GLU A 35 1.55 10.58 0.66
C GLU A 35 2.26 9.45 1.42
N PRO A 36 1.66 8.25 1.46
CA PRO A 36 2.20 7.15 2.22
C PRO A 36 3.63 6.87 1.78
N SER A 37 4.51 6.64 2.75
CA SER A 37 5.88 6.27 2.40
C SER A 37 5.88 4.95 1.64
N GLN A 38 6.83 4.78 0.70
CA GLN A 38 6.97 3.54 -0.07
C GLN A 38 7.02 2.29 0.83
N VAL A 39 7.73 2.37 1.94
CA VAL A 39 7.84 1.29 2.94
C VAL A 39 6.49 0.96 3.59
N GLU A 40 5.65 1.96 3.81
CA GLU A 40 4.31 1.77 4.38
C GLU A 40 3.35 1.11 3.38
N LEU A 41 3.40 1.50 2.11
CA LEU A 41 2.66 0.84 1.02
C LEU A 41 3.05 -0.65 0.94
N GLU A 42 4.34 -0.91 0.93
CA GLU A 42 4.95 -2.23 0.95
C GLU A 42 4.47 -3.08 2.13
N LEU A 43 4.53 -2.53 3.34
CA LEU A 43 4.09 -3.21 4.55
C LEU A 43 2.59 -3.54 4.52
N ARG A 44 1.76 -2.60 4.06
CA ARG A 44 0.31 -2.84 3.90
C ARG A 44 0.01 -3.89 2.84
N LEU A 45 0.75 -3.91 1.74
CA LEU A 45 0.59 -4.94 0.72
C LEU A 45 0.94 -6.32 1.29
N LEU A 46 2.03 -6.44 2.04
CA LEU A 46 2.42 -7.71 2.68
C LEU A 46 1.36 -8.23 3.65
N GLN A 47 0.74 -7.34 4.44
CA GLN A 47 -0.39 -7.69 5.31
C GLN A 47 -1.59 -8.21 4.51
N ALA A 48 -1.87 -7.62 3.35
CA ALA A 48 -2.99 -8.03 2.50
C ALA A 48 -2.85 -9.47 1.99
N PHE A 49 -1.64 -10.04 1.95
CA PHE A 49 -1.41 -11.41 1.49
C PHE A 49 -1.96 -12.50 2.41
N GLU A 50 -2.28 -12.17 3.66
CA GLU A 50 -3.02 -13.08 4.56
C GLU A 50 -4.43 -13.36 4.02
N ILE A 51 -5.03 -12.38 3.34
CA ILE A 51 -6.39 -12.44 2.79
C ILE A 51 -6.35 -12.81 1.31
N TYR A 52 -5.37 -12.28 0.58
CA TYR A 52 -5.23 -12.39 -0.86
C TYR A 52 -3.91 -13.08 -1.24
N PRO A 53 -3.86 -14.42 -1.22
CA PRO A 53 -2.61 -15.16 -1.42
C PRO A 53 -2.00 -14.88 -2.80
N PRO A 54 -0.71 -14.44 -2.88
CA PRO A 54 -0.07 -14.08 -4.15
C PRO A 54 0.09 -15.27 -5.10
N LYS A 55 0.12 -16.50 -4.59
CA LYS A 55 0.07 -17.74 -5.42
C LYS A 55 -1.16 -17.82 -6.33
N LYS A 56 -2.23 -17.08 -6.03
CA LYS A 56 -3.46 -17.00 -6.82
C LYS A 56 -3.44 -15.86 -7.84
N LEU A 57 -2.29 -15.21 -8.06
CA LEU A 57 -2.12 -14.21 -9.12
C LEU A 57 -2.03 -14.82 -10.54
N LYS A 58 -2.16 -16.16 -10.68
CA LYS A 58 -2.24 -16.87 -11.95
C LYS A 58 -3.69 -17.08 -12.41
N GLY A 59 -3.89 -17.11 -13.72
CA GLY A 59 -5.19 -17.42 -14.35
C GLY A 59 -6.32 -16.46 -13.96
N ILE A 60 -7.55 -16.96 -13.95
CA ILE A 60 -8.78 -16.15 -13.70
C ILE A 60 -8.80 -15.52 -12.30
N HIS A 61 -8.13 -16.13 -11.32
CA HIS A 61 -8.08 -15.61 -9.95
C HIS A 61 -7.33 -14.28 -9.84
N ARG A 62 -6.43 -14.00 -10.79
CA ARG A 62 -5.65 -12.75 -10.83
C ARG A 62 -6.55 -11.53 -10.73
N HIS A 63 -7.70 -11.52 -11.41
CA HIS A 63 -8.61 -10.39 -11.40
C HIS A 63 -9.19 -10.12 -10.01
N PHE A 64 -9.67 -11.17 -9.33
CA PHE A 64 -10.23 -11.07 -7.98
C PHE A 64 -9.18 -10.66 -6.95
N ILE A 65 -7.96 -11.22 -7.06
CA ILE A 65 -6.85 -10.88 -6.18
C ILE A 65 -6.44 -9.42 -6.36
N LEU A 66 -6.22 -8.97 -7.61
CA LEU A 66 -5.86 -7.57 -7.88
C LEU A 66 -6.93 -6.60 -7.38
N TYR A 67 -8.21 -6.91 -7.63
CA TYR A 67 -9.31 -6.10 -7.11
C TYR A 67 -9.31 -6.03 -5.59
N GLY A 68 -9.15 -7.17 -4.92
CA GLY A 68 -9.06 -7.25 -3.46
C GLY A 68 -7.88 -6.45 -2.88
N LEU A 69 -6.71 -6.50 -3.52
CA LEU A 69 -5.53 -5.74 -3.12
C LEU A 69 -5.74 -4.24 -3.31
N MET A 70 -6.29 -3.81 -4.46
CA MET A 70 -6.65 -2.40 -4.69
C MET A 70 -7.63 -1.89 -3.63
N GLU A 71 -8.65 -2.68 -3.29
CA GLU A 71 -9.64 -2.34 -2.27
C GLU A 71 -9.04 -2.26 -0.86
N TYR A 72 -8.16 -3.20 -0.51
CA TYR A 72 -7.46 -3.20 0.77
C TYR A 72 -6.58 -1.96 0.94
N LEU A 73 -5.79 -1.63 -0.08
CA LEU A 73 -4.92 -0.45 -0.07
C LEU A 73 -5.75 0.84 -0.08
N ARG A 74 -6.85 0.90 -0.84
CA ARG A 74 -7.78 2.04 -0.83
C ARG A 74 -8.33 2.30 0.57
N LYS A 75 -8.76 1.25 1.28
CA LYS A 75 -9.24 1.37 2.67
C LYS A 75 -8.15 1.79 3.64
N SER A 76 -6.91 1.38 3.39
CA SER A 76 -5.77 1.69 4.25
C SER A 76 -5.28 3.14 4.10
N PHE A 77 -5.31 3.68 2.87
CA PHE A 77 -4.70 4.97 2.55
C PHE A 77 -5.69 6.06 2.11
N GLY A 78 -6.97 5.72 1.93
CA GLY A 78 -8.00 6.67 1.52
C GLY A 78 -7.85 7.19 0.09
N ARG A 79 -7.02 6.55 -0.76
CA ARG A 79 -6.83 6.88 -2.17
C ARG A 79 -7.12 5.70 -3.09
N HIS A 80 -7.54 5.98 -4.32
CA HIS A 80 -7.68 4.93 -5.32
C HIS A 80 -6.32 4.43 -5.76
N PHE A 81 -6.26 3.13 -6.06
CA PHE A 81 -5.12 2.46 -6.66
C PHE A 81 -5.57 1.86 -7.98
N SER A 82 -4.77 2.06 -9.02
CA SER A 82 -4.90 1.39 -10.31
C SER A 82 -4.29 -0.01 -10.25
N SER A 83 -4.68 -0.88 -11.18
CA SER A 83 -4.08 -2.21 -11.29
C SER A 83 -2.59 -2.14 -11.58
N GLU A 84 -2.16 -1.14 -12.35
CA GLU A 84 -0.76 -0.93 -12.73
C GLU A 84 0.09 -0.57 -11.50
N GLU A 85 -0.38 0.37 -10.65
CA GLU A 85 0.33 0.73 -9.41
C GLU A 85 0.50 -0.47 -8.48
N VAL A 86 -0.54 -1.31 -8.33
CA VAL A 86 -0.46 -2.50 -7.49
C VAL A 86 0.49 -3.54 -8.09
N LEU A 87 0.50 -3.71 -9.41
CA LEU A 87 1.44 -4.60 -10.09
C LEU A 87 2.89 -4.15 -9.92
N GLN A 88 3.17 -2.86 -10.05
CA GLN A 88 4.51 -2.31 -9.81
C GLN A 88 4.95 -2.51 -8.35
N LEU A 89 4.03 -2.39 -7.39
CA LEU A 89 4.33 -2.67 -5.98
C LEU A 89 4.60 -4.16 -5.76
N LEU A 90 3.85 -5.04 -6.42
CA LEU A 90 4.07 -6.49 -6.37
C LEU A 90 5.42 -6.92 -6.97
N ASP A 91 5.84 -6.27 -8.06
CA ASP A 91 7.10 -6.56 -8.76
C ASP A 91 8.34 -6.36 -7.87
N ARG A 92 8.21 -5.54 -6.83
CA ARG A 92 9.28 -5.32 -5.84
C ARG A 92 9.49 -6.50 -4.90
N PHE A 93 8.50 -7.38 -4.77
CA PHE A 93 8.54 -8.56 -3.89
C PHE A 93 8.58 -9.88 -4.65
N TYR A 94 7.92 -9.92 -5.80
CA TYR A 94 7.77 -11.12 -6.61
C TYR A 94 8.32 -10.85 -8.00
N ASN A 95 9.05 -11.83 -8.54
CA ASN A 95 9.32 -11.83 -9.97
C ASN A 95 8.01 -12.16 -10.71
N LEU A 96 7.31 -11.13 -11.19
CA LEU A 96 6.02 -11.28 -11.87
C LEU A 96 6.15 -12.04 -13.20
N GLU A 97 7.35 -12.09 -13.79
CA GLU A 97 7.61 -12.91 -14.99
C GLU A 97 7.45 -14.41 -14.73
N MET A 98 7.65 -14.87 -13.49
CA MET A 98 7.40 -16.27 -13.09
C MET A 98 5.91 -16.56 -12.80
N LEU A 99 5.09 -15.51 -12.74
CA LEU A 99 3.64 -15.60 -12.50
C LEU A 99 2.83 -15.66 -13.80
N LYS A 100 3.48 -15.73 -14.98
CA LYS A 100 2.76 -15.97 -16.24
C LYS A 100 1.87 -17.21 -16.08
N ALA A 101 0.62 -17.08 -16.55
CA ALA A 101 -0.23 -18.24 -16.76
C ALA A 101 0.52 -19.14 -17.74
N ASP A 102 0.60 -20.44 -17.46
CA ASP A 102 0.94 -21.36 -18.54
C ASP A 102 -0.16 -21.15 -19.60
N ASP A 103 0.23 -20.87 -20.85
CA ASP A 103 -0.68 -20.43 -21.92
C ASP A 103 -1.89 -21.39 -22.10
N GLU A 104 -1.76 -22.65 -21.68
CA GLU A 104 -2.82 -23.66 -21.70
C GLU A 104 -4.11 -23.24 -20.95
N ASP A 105 -4.01 -22.48 -19.85
CA ASP A 105 -5.20 -22.05 -19.08
C ASP A 105 -6.00 -20.95 -19.80
N MET A 106 -5.35 -20.16 -20.67
CA MET A 106 -6.02 -19.09 -21.43
C MET A 106 -6.71 -19.61 -22.69
N GLU A 107 -6.20 -20.68 -23.31
CA GLU A 107 -6.86 -21.36 -24.43
C GLU A 107 -8.18 -22.00 -23.99
N LEU A 108 -8.23 -22.60 -22.80
CA LEU A 108 -9.45 -23.21 -22.27
C LEU A 108 -10.59 -22.19 -22.09
N LEU A 109 -10.26 -20.95 -21.69
CA LEU A 109 -11.23 -19.88 -21.43
C LEU A 109 -11.75 -19.19 -22.70
N ASN A 110 -11.01 -19.25 -23.81
CA ASN A 110 -11.38 -18.65 -25.09
C ASN A 110 -12.06 -19.63 -26.06
N HIS A 111 -12.24 -20.90 -25.68
CA HIS A 111 -13.01 -21.83 -26.48
C HIS A 111 -14.50 -21.48 -26.44
N GLU A 112 -14.99 -20.86 -27.51
CA GLU A 112 -16.42 -20.89 -27.85
C GLU A 112 -16.82 -22.35 -28.11
N GLN A 113 -17.50 -22.97 -27.15
CA GLN A 113 -18.21 -24.23 -27.39
C GLN A 113 -19.69 -23.92 -27.64
N ASP A 114 -20.23 -24.46 -28.73
CA ASP A 114 -21.67 -24.51 -28.93
C ASP A 114 -22.31 -25.33 -27.79
N PHE A 115 -23.21 -24.70 -27.03
CA PHE A 115 -23.95 -25.38 -25.97
C PHE A 115 -24.95 -26.36 -26.61
N CYS A 116 -24.56 -27.63 -26.71
CA CYS A 116 -25.46 -28.71 -27.09
C CYS A 116 -25.86 -29.52 -25.85
N LEU A 117 -27.10 -30.00 -25.84
CA LEU A 117 -27.54 -30.94 -24.81
C LEU A 117 -26.77 -32.26 -24.97
N PRO A 118 -26.44 -32.97 -23.87
CA PRO A 118 -25.85 -34.29 -23.98
C PRO A 118 -26.74 -35.21 -24.84
N PRO A 119 -26.16 -36.15 -25.61
CA PRO A 119 -26.93 -37.00 -26.54
C PRO A 119 -28.10 -37.76 -25.91
N SER A 120 -28.05 -38.00 -24.59
CA SER A 120 -29.13 -38.61 -23.81
C SER A 120 -30.42 -37.80 -23.74
N TYR A 121 -30.36 -36.49 -24.01
CA TYR A 121 -31.50 -35.56 -23.99
C TYR A 121 -32.07 -35.30 -25.38
N HIS A 122 -31.47 -35.90 -26.42
CA HIS A 122 -32.06 -35.82 -27.75
C HIS A 122 -33.29 -36.72 -27.72
N ILE A 123 -34.47 -36.10 -27.59
CA ILE A 123 -35.75 -36.78 -27.73
C ILE A 123 -35.71 -37.43 -29.09
N LYS A 124 -35.81 -38.75 -29.09
CA LYS A 124 -35.83 -39.57 -30.29
C LYS A 124 -37.19 -39.32 -30.93
N ASP A 125 -37.32 -38.22 -31.69
CA ASP A 125 -38.54 -37.93 -32.42
C ASP A 125 -38.87 -39.17 -33.26
N GLU A 126 -40.01 -39.73 -32.89
CA GLU A 126 -40.65 -40.89 -33.47
C GLU A 126 -40.78 -40.63 -34.98
N SER A 127 -40.00 -41.35 -35.78
CA SER A 127 -40.18 -41.37 -37.23
C SER A 127 -41.34 -42.32 -37.52
N ASP A 128 -42.52 -41.74 -37.75
CA ASP A 128 -43.61 -42.34 -38.53
C ASP A 128 -44.24 -41.28 -39.44
#